data_AF-A0A8H4CSD6-F1
#
_entry.id   AF-A0A8H4CSD6-F1
#
_cell.length_a   1.000
_cell.length_b   1.000
_cell.length_c   1.000
_cell.angle_alpha   90.00
_cell.angle_beta   90.00
_cell.angle_gamma   90.00
#
_symmetry.space_group_name_H-M   'P 1'
#
loop_
_entity.id
_entity.type
_entity.pdbx_description
1 polymer ?
#
loop_
_entity_poly.entity_id
_entity_poly.type
_entity_poly.pdbx_seq_one_letter_code
_entity_poly.pdbx_strand_id
1 'polypeptide(L)'
;MIQRSLTNARQGGMISLGLGIQQRSASDCIKIFRKICDDGFHAKPLTTSRAMGYIARLMRRSIYKTSQFEATVRSAFGPQPTQVFGRTNSTRVAVTTTVESKTMLIANYNLGDSEKYMRSELPLWRAARCTSAAPMYFKPISHNGLDCHDGGLLYNNPVQRAINECNKLWGSGARYDLILSVGSGYAANPADVPTAGTTTRSPHWLKPLVAAFISSMNGQTAWEQYIESQMPKIKEKSFRLNVEFRDGKEPALDATDQIGRMEKTAHEAKFQAVEGKTWFTREPASSVYRSDLLLFLADKICSSMFFFQLTSIDELRMNDIYSIKGWIGCQFQPNEPALRRILDRTHYFKVKGDRQEKKTFQAGNRCFRLPIEFNQQFNDVPISIEVYFGVNRSVPISGFPMAFEVCGSFLNLPVYACLKMDLQDLKTYWDDNKENLGVAVPRTNTIIWGSSAVAELKVSC
;
A
#
# COMPACT_ATOMS: atom_id res chain seq x y z
N MET A 1 -2.87 2.41 17.03
CA MET A 1 -3.76 1.81 16.03
C MET A 1 -2.96 1.82 14.73
N ILE A 2 -2.26 0.72 14.41
CA ILE A 2 -1.26 0.69 13.31
C ILE A 2 -1.70 -0.38 12.32
N GLN A 3 -2.11 0.05 11.13
CA GLN A 3 -2.67 -0.85 10.11
C GLN A 3 -2.68 -0.19 8.73
N ARG A 4 -1.77 -0.57 7.83
CA ARG A 4 -1.85 -0.30 6.38
C ARG A 4 -1.07 -1.36 5.61
N SER A 5 -1.68 -2.01 4.62
CA SER A 5 -1.04 -2.76 3.52
C SER A 5 -2.13 -3.31 2.56
N LEU A 6 -1.70 -4.04 1.51
CA LEU A 6 -2.41 -5.09 0.73
C LEU A 6 -3.29 -4.61 -0.45
N THR A 7 -3.37 -5.15 -1.70
CA THR A 7 -2.80 -6.33 -2.44
C THR A 7 -3.25 -6.42 -3.98
N ASN A 8 -3.96 -7.45 -4.58
CA ASN A 8 -4.32 -7.66 -6.06
C ASN A 8 -5.83 -7.46 -6.59
N ALA A 9 -6.14 -6.82 -7.74
CA ALA A 9 -7.39 -6.06 -8.10
C ALA A 9 -8.75 -6.24 -7.37
N ARG A 10 -9.46 -7.37 -7.50
CA ARG A 10 -10.92 -7.42 -7.22
C ARG A 10 -11.27 -7.28 -5.74
N GLN A 11 -10.72 -8.19 -4.92
CA GLN A 11 -11.27 -8.40 -3.57
C GLN A 11 -10.68 -7.51 -2.49
N GLY A 12 -9.68 -6.69 -2.80
CA GLY A 12 -9.13 -5.77 -1.80
C GLY A 12 -9.11 -4.32 -2.20
N GLY A 13 -9.73 -3.95 -3.32
CA GLY A 13 -10.39 -2.65 -3.33
C GLY A 13 -11.31 -2.59 -2.11
N MET A 14 -12.11 -3.65 -1.88
CA MET A 14 -12.88 -3.85 -0.64
C MET A 14 -12.04 -3.77 0.65
N ILE A 15 -10.91 -4.48 0.76
CA ILE A 15 -9.97 -4.42 1.91
C ILE A 15 -9.41 -3.01 2.09
N SER A 16 -8.96 -2.32 1.03
CA SER A 16 -8.42 -0.95 1.09
C SER A 16 -9.47 0.08 1.52
N LEU A 17 -10.71 -0.08 1.07
CA LEU A 17 -11.85 0.70 1.54
C LEU A 17 -12.12 0.43 3.04
N GLY A 18 -12.05 -0.82 3.48
CA GLY A 18 -12.20 -1.19 4.90
C GLY A 18 -11.08 -0.68 5.81
N LEU A 19 -9.82 -0.88 5.42
CA LEU A 19 -8.63 -0.45 6.17
C LEU A 19 -8.45 1.06 6.13
N GLY A 20 -8.54 1.68 4.95
CA GLY A 20 -8.17 3.07 4.73
C GLY A 20 -9.29 4.06 5.03
N ILE A 21 -10.53 3.76 4.62
CA ILE A 21 -11.68 4.68 4.79
C ILE A 21 -12.42 4.40 6.10
N GLN A 22 -12.71 3.13 6.41
CA GLN A 22 -13.41 2.73 7.64
C GLN A 22 -12.49 2.47 8.85
N GLN A 23 -11.17 2.41 8.67
CA GLN A 23 -10.19 2.18 9.74
C GLN A 23 -10.44 0.88 10.54
N ARG A 24 -10.98 -0.16 9.88
CA ARG A 24 -11.28 -1.48 10.47
C ARG A 24 -10.01 -2.27 10.73
N SER A 25 -10.04 -3.21 11.70
CA SER A 25 -8.90 -4.10 11.96
C SER A 25 -8.62 -5.05 10.77
N ALA A 26 -7.38 -5.54 10.63
CA ALA A 26 -7.03 -6.45 9.54
C ALA A 26 -7.80 -7.77 9.71
N SER A 27 -7.89 -8.25 10.95
CA SER A 27 -8.74 -9.35 11.40
C SER A 27 -10.22 -9.12 11.05
N ASP A 28 -10.74 -7.90 11.21
CA ASP A 28 -12.12 -7.61 10.83
C ASP A 28 -12.31 -7.58 9.31
N CYS A 29 -11.35 -7.03 8.56
CA CYS A 29 -11.34 -7.13 7.10
C CYS A 29 -11.33 -8.59 6.63
N ILE A 30 -10.61 -9.50 7.29
CA ILE A 30 -10.68 -10.96 7.00
C ILE A 30 -12.08 -11.49 7.27
N LYS A 31 -12.63 -11.29 8.48
CA LYS A 31 -13.98 -11.79 8.86
C LYS A 31 -15.05 -11.30 7.90
N ILE A 32 -14.99 -10.02 7.53
CA ILE A 32 -15.92 -9.38 6.60
C ILE A 32 -15.73 -9.93 5.19
N PHE A 33 -14.49 -10.17 4.75
CA PHE A 33 -14.22 -10.78 3.46
C PHE A 33 -14.72 -12.23 3.38
N ARG A 34 -14.48 -13.06 4.41
CA ARG A 34 -15.07 -14.42 4.50
C ARG A 34 -16.59 -14.35 4.35
N LYS A 35 -17.25 -13.50 5.13
CA LYS A 35 -18.70 -13.31 5.04
C LYS A 35 -19.17 -12.87 3.65
N ILE A 36 -18.43 -11.99 2.97
CA ILE A 36 -18.71 -11.61 1.57
C ILE A 36 -18.60 -12.81 0.62
N CYS A 37 -17.66 -13.71 0.86
CA CYS A 37 -17.55 -14.95 0.09
C CYS A 37 -18.72 -15.91 0.38
N ASP A 38 -18.94 -16.24 1.65
CA ASP A 38 -19.92 -17.22 2.10
C ASP A 38 -21.35 -16.85 1.69
N ASP A 39 -21.76 -15.59 1.93
CA ASP A 39 -23.12 -15.10 1.62
C ASP A 39 -23.24 -14.56 0.18
N GLY A 40 -22.13 -14.44 -0.57
CA GLY A 40 -22.09 -13.71 -1.85
C GLY A 40 -22.09 -14.60 -3.10
N PHE A 41 -21.41 -15.76 -3.06
CA PHE A 41 -21.23 -16.64 -4.22
C PHE A 41 -22.37 -17.66 -4.40
N HIS A 42 -23.62 -17.18 -4.35
CA HIS A 42 -24.78 -18.00 -4.67
C HIS A 42 -24.99 -18.15 -6.19
N ALA A 43 -24.78 -19.35 -6.71
CA ALA A 43 -25.07 -19.71 -8.09
C ALA A 43 -26.55 -19.51 -8.44
N LYS A 44 -26.85 -19.09 -9.68
CA LYS A 44 -28.23 -19.04 -10.18
C LYS A 44 -28.73 -20.45 -10.48
N PRO A 45 -29.86 -20.90 -9.91
CA PRO A 45 -30.37 -22.26 -10.12
C PRO A 45 -30.56 -22.57 -11.62
N LEU A 46 -30.42 -23.85 -11.98
CA LEU A 46 -30.77 -24.30 -13.33
C LEU A 46 -32.29 -24.42 -13.47
N THR A 47 -32.82 -23.85 -14.55
CA THR A 47 -34.12 -24.27 -15.07
C THR A 47 -34.00 -25.72 -15.53
N THR A 48 -34.86 -26.60 -15.00
CA THR A 48 -34.69 -28.06 -15.02
C THR A 48 -34.88 -28.74 -16.40
N SER A 49 -35.20 -28.00 -17.47
CA SER A 49 -35.37 -28.56 -18.81
C SER A 49 -34.18 -28.27 -19.74
N ARG A 50 -33.82 -29.25 -20.59
CA ARG A 50 -32.66 -29.18 -21.51
C ARG A 50 -32.73 -27.98 -22.47
N ALA A 51 -33.89 -27.70 -23.07
CA ALA A 51 -34.06 -26.61 -24.04
C ALA A 51 -34.11 -25.22 -23.37
N MET A 52 -34.92 -25.05 -22.32
CA MET A 52 -35.02 -23.76 -21.63
C MET A 52 -33.73 -23.41 -20.89
N GLY A 53 -33.01 -24.41 -20.37
CA GLY A 53 -31.67 -24.25 -19.83
C GLY A 53 -30.61 -23.82 -20.85
N TYR A 54 -30.79 -24.08 -22.15
CA TYR A 54 -29.90 -23.59 -23.21
C TYR A 54 -30.19 -22.11 -23.53
N ILE A 55 -31.46 -21.74 -23.73
CA ILE A 55 -31.87 -20.35 -23.97
C ILE A 55 -31.53 -19.47 -22.75
N ALA A 56 -31.83 -19.93 -21.54
CA ALA A 56 -31.45 -19.27 -20.29
C ALA A 56 -29.93 -19.24 -20.05
N ARG A 57 -29.13 -20.05 -20.76
CA ARG A 57 -27.65 -19.96 -20.76
C ARG A 57 -27.14 -18.92 -21.76
N LEU A 58 -27.72 -18.82 -22.96
CA LEU A 58 -27.40 -17.72 -23.90
C LEU A 58 -27.71 -16.35 -23.29
N MET A 59 -28.82 -16.23 -22.56
CA MET A 59 -29.26 -14.98 -21.93
C MET A 59 -28.54 -14.63 -20.61
N ARG A 60 -27.64 -15.50 -20.10
CA ARG A 60 -26.94 -15.29 -18.82
C ARG A 60 -25.74 -14.33 -18.99
N ARG A 61 -25.99 -13.03 -18.79
CA ARG A 61 -24.93 -12.00 -18.63
C ARG A 61 -24.03 -12.19 -17.40
N SER A 62 -24.34 -13.10 -16.47
CA SER A 62 -23.47 -13.43 -15.32
C SER A 62 -23.81 -14.79 -14.68
N ILE A 63 -22.82 -15.47 -14.09
CA ILE A 63 -22.94 -16.77 -13.40
C ILE A 63 -23.67 -16.62 -12.06
N TYR A 64 -23.31 -15.61 -11.26
CA TYR A 64 -23.81 -15.41 -9.90
C TYR A 64 -25.01 -14.45 -9.81
N LYS A 65 -25.78 -14.56 -8.71
CA LYS A 65 -26.86 -13.63 -8.36
C LYS A 65 -26.29 -12.31 -7.83
N THR A 66 -26.12 -11.34 -8.73
CA THR A 66 -25.58 -10.01 -8.41
C THR A 66 -26.33 -9.31 -7.27
N SER A 67 -27.64 -9.50 -7.12
CA SER A 67 -28.42 -8.90 -6.04
C SER A 67 -28.08 -9.43 -4.64
N GLN A 68 -27.68 -10.70 -4.51
CA GLN A 68 -27.26 -11.27 -3.22
C GLN A 68 -25.86 -10.78 -2.86
N PHE A 69 -24.90 -10.89 -3.78
CA PHE A 69 -23.57 -10.30 -3.60
C PHE A 69 -23.61 -8.80 -3.25
N GLU A 70 -24.50 -8.03 -3.91
CA GLU A 70 -24.68 -6.62 -3.61
C GLU A 70 -25.34 -6.36 -2.24
N ALA A 71 -26.30 -7.18 -1.81
CA ALA A 71 -26.86 -7.11 -0.47
C ALA A 71 -25.78 -7.40 0.60
N THR A 72 -24.93 -8.40 0.37
CA THR A 72 -23.82 -8.75 1.26
C THR A 72 -22.76 -7.65 1.31
N VAL A 73 -22.35 -7.08 0.17
CA VAL A 73 -21.43 -5.93 0.12
C VAL A 73 -22.05 -4.68 0.77
N ARG A 74 -23.36 -4.43 0.60
CA ARG A 74 -24.09 -3.37 1.33
C ARG A 74 -24.11 -3.60 2.83
N SER A 75 -24.29 -4.84 3.29
CA SER A 75 -24.26 -5.21 4.72
C SER A 75 -22.84 -5.12 5.31
N ALA A 76 -21.83 -5.53 4.53
CA ALA A 76 -20.43 -5.46 4.92
C ALA A 76 -19.93 -4.01 5.06
N PHE A 77 -20.30 -3.13 4.14
CA PHE A 77 -19.85 -1.73 4.11
C PHE A 77 -20.91 -0.70 4.61
N GLY A 78 -22.06 -1.17 5.11
CA GLY A 78 -23.13 -0.42 5.79
C GLY A 78 -23.24 -0.79 7.28
N PRO A 79 -24.10 -0.12 8.09
CA PRO A 79 -25.48 0.26 7.71
C PRO A 79 -25.72 1.74 7.36
N GLN A 80 -24.81 2.65 7.73
CA GLN A 80 -24.90 4.06 7.29
C GLN A 80 -24.09 4.28 6.00
N PRO A 81 -24.53 5.16 5.08
CA PRO A 81 -23.84 5.42 3.83
C PRO A 81 -22.55 6.24 4.06
N THR A 82 -21.47 5.53 4.42
CA THR A 82 -20.12 6.10 4.40
C THR A 82 -19.81 6.49 2.96
N GLN A 83 -19.74 7.78 2.67
CA GLN A 83 -19.29 8.28 1.36
C GLN A 83 -17.78 8.02 1.20
N VAL A 84 -17.33 7.79 -0.04
CA VAL A 84 -15.90 7.69 -0.36
C VAL A 84 -15.23 9.06 -0.22
N PHE A 85 -15.70 10.06 -0.98
CA PHE A 85 -15.17 11.42 -0.95
C PHE A 85 -15.68 12.24 0.27
N GLY A 86 -15.04 13.38 0.54
CA GLY A 86 -15.49 14.36 1.55
C GLY A 86 -15.04 14.10 2.98
N ARG A 87 -13.97 13.31 3.19
CA ARG A 87 -13.46 12.96 4.53
C ARG A 87 -12.22 13.79 4.89
N THR A 88 -12.22 14.40 6.07
CA THR A 88 -11.08 15.15 6.62
C THR A 88 -10.09 14.21 7.32
N ASN A 89 -8.79 14.51 7.23
CA ASN A 89 -7.68 13.79 7.88
C ASN A 89 -7.68 12.25 7.70
N SER A 90 -8.28 11.73 6.62
CA SER A 90 -8.26 10.30 6.32
C SER A 90 -7.02 9.89 5.54
N THR A 91 -6.62 8.62 5.70
CA THR A 91 -5.84 7.87 4.70
C THR A 91 -6.26 8.24 3.29
N ARG A 92 -5.33 8.59 2.40
CA ARG A 92 -5.67 8.64 0.97
C ARG A 92 -5.92 7.20 0.50
N VAL A 93 -7.00 6.97 -0.23
CA VAL A 93 -7.40 5.65 -0.75
C VAL A 93 -7.89 5.81 -2.17
N ALA A 94 -7.44 4.92 -3.06
CA ALA A 94 -7.96 4.79 -4.41
C ALA A 94 -8.16 3.31 -4.77
N VAL A 95 -9.22 3.02 -5.52
CA VAL A 95 -9.52 1.70 -6.08
C VAL A 95 -9.73 1.81 -7.59
N THR A 96 -9.33 0.78 -8.34
CA THR A 96 -9.43 0.74 -9.81
C THR A 96 -10.77 0.15 -10.25
N THR A 97 -11.31 0.66 -11.36
CA THR A 97 -12.46 0.10 -12.07
C THR A 97 -12.26 0.31 -13.58
N THR A 98 -12.83 -0.57 -14.39
CA THR A 98 -12.74 -0.48 -15.86
C THR A 98 -14.05 0.01 -16.44
N VAL A 99 -13.98 1.03 -17.28
CA VAL A 99 -15.11 1.68 -17.99
C VAL A 99 -14.68 1.87 -19.43
N GLU A 100 -15.47 1.43 -20.40
CA GLU A 100 -15.20 1.62 -21.84
C GLU A 100 -13.75 1.27 -22.26
N SER A 101 -13.25 0.13 -21.76
CA SER A 101 -11.87 -0.33 -21.97
C SER A 101 -10.75 0.57 -21.42
N LYS A 102 -11.08 1.60 -20.63
CA LYS A 102 -10.15 2.46 -19.87
C LYS A 102 -10.18 2.08 -18.39
N THR A 103 -9.10 2.35 -17.68
CA THR A 103 -9.08 2.24 -16.20
C THR A 103 -9.33 3.60 -15.58
N MET A 104 -10.38 3.69 -14.79
CA MET A 104 -10.69 4.83 -13.94
C MET A 104 -10.41 4.51 -12.48
N LEU A 105 -10.25 5.56 -11.68
CA LEU A 105 -10.02 5.52 -10.25
C LEU A 105 -11.24 6.04 -9.50
N ILE A 106 -11.59 5.39 -8.40
CA ILE A 106 -12.50 5.93 -7.39
C ILE A 106 -11.63 6.26 -6.17
N ALA A 107 -11.57 7.53 -5.77
CA ALA A 107 -10.57 8.02 -4.82
C ALA A 107 -11.18 8.96 -3.77
N ASN A 108 -10.82 8.81 -2.49
CA ASN A 108 -11.40 9.66 -1.43
C ASN A 108 -10.84 11.09 -1.37
N TYR A 109 -9.80 11.39 -2.15
CA TYR A 109 -9.15 12.70 -2.23
C TYR A 109 -9.36 13.40 -3.59
N ASN A 110 -10.15 12.84 -4.51
CA ASN A 110 -10.49 13.47 -5.78
C ASN A 110 -11.99 13.28 -6.07
N LEU A 111 -12.67 14.34 -6.49
CA LEU A 111 -14.12 14.33 -6.71
C LEU A 111 -14.54 13.50 -7.94
N GLY A 112 -13.68 13.43 -8.97
CA GLY A 112 -14.00 12.93 -10.30
C GLY A 112 -13.51 13.89 -11.40
N ASP A 113 -13.15 13.35 -12.56
CA ASP A 113 -12.89 14.09 -13.80
C ASP A 113 -13.38 13.28 -15.03
N SER A 114 -13.16 13.78 -16.24
CA SER A 114 -13.60 13.13 -17.49
C SER A 114 -12.64 12.07 -18.03
N GLU A 115 -11.50 11.81 -17.37
CA GLU A 115 -10.40 11.03 -17.96
C GLU A 115 -9.86 9.90 -17.07
N LYS A 116 -9.65 10.20 -15.78
CA LYS A 116 -8.90 9.36 -14.84
C LYS A 116 -9.69 9.01 -13.59
N TYR A 117 -10.50 9.91 -13.04
CA TYR A 117 -11.29 9.66 -11.83
C TYR A 117 -12.77 9.55 -12.14
N MET A 118 -13.38 8.45 -11.76
CA MET A 118 -14.82 8.34 -11.67
C MET A 118 -15.34 9.25 -10.55
N ARG A 119 -16.59 9.73 -10.67
CA ARG A 119 -17.21 10.58 -9.64
C ARG A 119 -17.25 9.84 -8.30
N SER A 120 -16.44 10.31 -7.35
CA SER A 120 -16.18 9.65 -6.06
C SER A 120 -17.21 10.01 -4.97
N GLU A 121 -18.26 10.75 -5.33
CA GLU A 121 -19.48 10.90 -4.54
C GLU A 121 -20.38 9.66 -4.68
N LEU A 122 -19.97 8.60 -3.98
CA LEU A 122 -20.75 7.37 -3.89
C LEU A 122 -20.56 6.67 -2.55
N PRO A 123 -21.59 5.91 -2.09
CA PRO A 123 -21.45 5.07 -0.91
C PRO A 123 -20.34 4.04 -1.08
N LEU A 124 -19.65 3.73 0.01
CA LEU A 124 -18.51 2.82 0.05
C LEU A 124 -18.81 1.43 -0.56
N TRP A 125 -20.01 0.90 -0.30
CA TRP A 125 -20.47 -0.37 -0.87
C TRP A 125 -20.57 -0.32 -2.41
N ARG A 126 -20.88 0.84 -3.00
CA ARG A 126 -20.97 1.00 -4.46
C ARG A 126 -19.57 1.05 -5.06
N ALA A 127 -18.63 1.77 -4.45
CA ALA A 127 -17.22 1.73 -4.85
C ALA A 127 -16.62 0.32 -4.77
N ALA A 128 -16.92 -0.41 -3.69
CA ALA A 128 -16.60 -1.83 -3.54
C ALA A 128 -17.20 -2.68 -4.68
N ARG A 129 -18.46 -2.44 -5.07
CA ARG A 129 -19.09 -3.11 -6.21
C ARG A 129 -18.44 -2.75 -7.55
N CYS A 130 -18.07 -1.50 -7.79
CA CYS A 130 -17.42 -1.05 -9.03
C CYS A 130 -16.08 -1.75 -9.24
N THR A 131 -15.22 -1.74 -8.22
CA THR A 131 -13.87 -2.35 -8.31
C THR A 131 -13.90 -3.88 -8.42
N SER A 132 -14.96 -4.53 -7.88
CA SER A 132 -15.14 -5.99 -7.91
C SER A 132 -16.16 -6.50 -8.96
N ALA A 133 -16.55 -5.68 -9.95
CA ALA A 133 -17.60 -6.01 -10.93
C ALA A 133 -17.10 -6.98 -12.03
N ALA A 134 -16.70 -8.16 -11.59
CA ALA A 134 -16.06 -9.20 -12.40
C ALA A 134 -16.91 -9.63 -13.61
N PRO A 135 -16.46 -9.40 -14.86
CA PRO A 135 -17.16 -9.93 -16.04
C PRO A 135 -17.31 -11.46 -15.95
N MET A 136 -18.38 -11.97 -16.55
CA MET A 136 -18.85 -13.36 -16.43
C MET A 136 -19.33 -13.76 -15.02
N TYR A 137 -18.70 -13.31 -13.93
CA TYR A 137 -19.12 -13.63 -12.55
C TYR A 137 -20.35 -12.80 -12.12
N PHE A 138 -20.27 -11.47 -12.26
CA PHE A 138 -21.30 -10.51 -11.84
C PHE A 138 -21.73 -9.61 -13.02
N LYS A 139 -22.91 -8.98 -12.90
CA LYS A 139 -23.28 -7.88 -13.81
C LYS A 139 -22.44 -6.63 -13.48
N PRO A 140 -22.13 -5.76 -14.47
CA PRO A 140 -21.60 -4.43 -14.20
C PRO A 140 -22.55 -3.65 -13.29
N ILE A 141 -22.01 -2.61 -12.66
CA ILE A 141 -22.80 -1.67 -11.86
C ILE A 141 -22.71 -0.30 -12.51
N SER A 142 -23.86 0.30 -12.83
CA SER A 142 -23.87 1.64 -13.41
C SER A 142 -23.70 2.69 -12.31
N HIS A 143 -22.80 3.65 -12.53
CA HIS A 143 -22.62 4.81 -11.68
C HIS A 143 -22.37 6.04 -12.57
N ASN A 144 -23.17 7.10 -12.38
CA ASN A 144 -23.11 8.31 -13.22
C ASN A 144 -23.24 8.06 -14.75
N GLY A 145 -24.01 7.04 -15.14
CA GLY A 145 -24.19 6.66 -16.55
C GLY A 145 -23.06 5.79 -17.13
N LEU A 146 -22.01 5.51 -16.35
CA LEU A 146 -20.89 4.68 -16.74
C LEU A 146 -21.04 3.27 -16.14
N ASP A 147 -20.97 2.24 -16.98
CA ASP A 147 -20.99 0.85 -16.53
C ASP A 147 -19.61 0.44 -16.01
N CYS A 148 -19.55 0.22 -14.70
CA CYS A 148 -18.34 -0.11 -13.98
C CYS A 148 -18.09 -1.61 -14.03
N HIS A 149 -16.93 -1.99 -14.55
CA HIS A 149 -16.37 -3.33 -14.49
C HIS A 149 -15.17 -3.40 -13.54
N ASP A 150 -14.78 -4.62 -13.23
CA ASP A 150 -13.66 -4.94 -12.35
C ASP A 150 -12.32 -4.32 -12.79
N GLY A 151 -11.60 -3.69 -11.86
CA GLY A 151 -10.30 -3.08 -12.16
C GLY A 151 -9.21 -4.08 -12.60
N GLY A 152 -9.40 -5.37 -12.32
CA GLY A 152 -8.49 -6.46 -12.68
C GLY A 152 -8.51 -6.83 -14.15
N LEU A 153 -9.44 -6.28 -14.94
CA LEU A 153 -9.43 -6.38 -16.40
C LEU A 153 -8.17 -5.81 -17.05
N LEU A 154 -7.62 -4.74 -16.45
CA LEU A 154 -6.51 -3.99 -17.04
C LEU A 154 -5.31 -3.85 -16.10
N TYR A 155 -5.51 -3.82 -14.77
CA TYR A 155 -4.42 -3.70 -13.80
C TYR A 155 -4.67 -4.58 -12.58
N ASN A 156 -4.31 -5.87 -12.66
CA ASN A 156 -4.42 -6.74 -11.48
C ASN A 156 -3.44 -6.38 -10.36
N ASN A 157 -2.28 -5.80 -10.68
CA ASN A 157 -1.42 -5.16 -9.70
C ASN A 157 -1.42 -3.64 -9.93
N PRO A 158 -2.01 -2.83 -9.03
CA PRO A 158 -2.12 -1.39 -9.22
C PRO A 158 -0.82 -0.62 -8.87
N VAL A 159 0.30 -1.27 -8.54
CA VAL A 159 1.52 -0.58 -8.05
C VAL A 159 2.01 0.53 -8.97
N GLN A 160 2.05 0.35 -10.30
CA GLN A 160 2.47 1.41 -11.22
C GLN A 160 1.45 2.57 -11.24
N ARG A 161 0.15 2.26 -11.14
CA ARG A 161 -0.91 3.28 -11.02
C ARG A 161 -0.81 4.04 -9.68
N ALA A 162 -0.38 3.36 -8.61
CA ALA A 162 -0.09 3.96 -7.32
C ALA A 162 1.05 4.97 -7.39
N ILE A 163 2.21 4.59 -7.96
CA ILE A 163 3.35 5.50 -8.13
C ILE A 163 3.00 6.69 -9.04
N ASN A 164 2.32 6.45 -10.17
CA ASN A 164 1.86 7.52 -11.05
C ASN A 164 0.89 8.49 -10.36
N GLU A 165 0.16 8.02 -9.34
CA GLU A 165 -0.67 8.88 -8.52
C GLU A 165 0.13 9.65 -7.47
N CYS A 166 1.02 8.98 -6.74
CA CYS A 166 1.91 9.63 -5.78
C CYS A 166 2.63 10.81 -6.45
N ASN A 167 3.15 10.61 -7.67
CA ASN A 167 3.80 11.65 -8.45
C ASN A 167 2.81 12.77 -8.89
N LYS A 168 1.53 12.47 -9.17
CA LYS A 168 0.50 13.49 -9.45
C LYS A 168 0.11 14.28 -8.20
N LEU A 169 0.16 13.67 -7.01
CA LEU A 169 -0.27 14.28 -5.75
C LEU A 169 0.82 15.08 -5.03
N TRP A 170 2.09 14.72 -5.25
CA TRP A 170 3.24 15.30 -4.54
C TRP A 170 4.39 15.75 -5.48
N GLY A 171 4.17 15.74 -6.79
CA GLY A 171 5.18 16.10 -7.80
C GLY A 171 6.10 14.94 -8.20
N SER A 172 6.85 15.12 -9.28
CA SER A 172 7.80 14.13 -9.80
C SER A 172 8.91 13.77 -8.80
N GLY A 173 9.29 14.70 -7.93
CA GLY A 173 10.23 14.50 -6.82
C GLY A 173 9.65 13.80 -5.58
N ALA A 174 8.50 13.14 -5.69
CA ALA A 174 7.86 12.45 -4.56
C ALA A 174 8.79 11.39 -3.95
N ARG A 175 9.06 11.52 -2.64
CA ARG A 175 9.92 10.60 -1.89
C ARG A 175 9.10 9.57 -1.13
N TYR A 176 9.53 8.32 -1.24
CA TYR A 176 8.93 7.17 -0.56
C TYR A 176 9.79 6.74 0.63
N ASP A 177 9.18 6.30 1.72
CA ASP A 177 9.87 5.56 2.80
C ASP A 177 9.73 4.04 2.63
N LEU A 178 8.60 3.61 2.06
CA LEU A 178 8.26 2.23 1.74
C LEU A 178 7.20 2.20 0.64
N ILE A 179 7.36 1.30 -0.33
CA ILE A 179 6.34 0.89 -1.29
C ILE A 179 6.09 -0.60 -1.06
N LEU A 180 4.88 -0.95 -0.65
CA LEU A 180 4.51 -2.33 -0.32
C LEU A 180 3.38 -2.80 -1.23
N SER A 181 3.74 -3.56 -2.26
CA SER A 181 2.78 -4.41 -2.98
C SER A 181 2.60 -5.69 -2.19
N VAL A 182 1.43 -6.29 -2.21
CA VAL A 182 1.23 -7.67 -1.76
C VAL A 182 0.46 -8.38 -2.87
N GLY A 183 0.60 -9.70 -3.02
CA GLY A 183 -0.19 -10.51 -3.95
C GLY A 183 -1.20 -11.44 -3.28
N SER A 184 -2.19 -11.88 -4.06
CA SER A 184 -3.23 -12.85 -3.68
C SER A 184 -2.76 -14.30 -3.63
N GLY A 185 -1.44 -14.50 -3.58
CA GLY A 185 -0.77 -15.74 -3.92
C GLY A 185 -0.44 -15.84 -5.41
N TYR A 186 0.33 -16.88 -5.75
CA TYR A 186 0.66 -17.30 -7.13
C TYR A 186 0.94 -18.81 -7.16
N ALA A 187 0.87 -19.43 -8.34
CA ALA A 187 1.35 -20.79 -8.54
C ALA A 187 1.96 -20.98 -9.95
N ALA A 188 2.65 -22.10 -10.17
CA ALA A 188 3.20 -22.44 -11.48
C ALA A 188 2.11 -22.62 -12.55
N ASN A 189 0.95 -23.18 -12.18
CA ASN A 189 -0.22 -23.27 -13.04
C ASN A 189 -1.29 -22.26 -12.60
N PRO A 190 -1.73 -21.35 -13.49
CA PRO A 190 -2.77 -20.38 -13.18
C PRO A 190 -4.11 -21.07 -12.88
N ALA A 191 -5.02 -20.34 -12.24
CA ALA A 191 -6.33 -20.86 -11.86
C ALA A 191 -7.15 -21.37 -13.06
N ASP A 192 -7.85 -22.49 -12.86
CA ASP A 192 -8.80 -23.03 -13.82
C ASP A 192 -10.07 -22.16 -13.92
N VAL A 193 -10.90 -22.47 -14.93
CA VAL A 193 -12.27 -21.93 -15.09
C VAL A 193 -13.11 -22.04 -13.80
N PRO A 194 -14.06 -21.12 -13.56
CA PRO A 194 -14.82 -21.01 -12.30
C PRO A 194 -15.41 -22.31 -11.76
N THR A 195 -15.30 -22.48 -10.45
CA THR A 195 -15.75 -23.64 -9.69
C THR A 195 -17.26 -23.86 -9.84
N ALA A 196 -18.08 -22.79 -9.82
CA ALA A 196 -19.52 -22.88 -10.11
C ALA A 196 -19.81 -22.99 -11.62
N GLY A 197 -19.28 -24.06 -12.21
CA GLY A 197 -19.41 -24.40 -13.63
C GLY A 197 -18.93 -25.81 -13.96
N THR A 198 -18.15 -26.45 -13.08
CA THR A 198 -17.62 -27.81 -13.24
C THR A 198 -18.71 -28.89 -13.14
N THR A 199 -19.66 -28.75 -12.23
CA THR A 199 -20.85 -29.62 -12.12
C THR A 199 -21.88 -29.37 -13.23
N THR A 200 -21.77 -28.31 -14.04
CA THR A 200 -22.67 -28.14 -15.20
C THR A 200 -22.08 -27.29 -16.33
N ARG A 201 -21.18 -27.91 -17.11
CA ARG A 201 -20.82 -27.61 -18.51
C ARG A 201 -21.09 -26.15 -18.93
N SER A 202 -20.19 -25.24 -18.55
CA SER A 202 -20.17 -23.87 -19.08
C SER A 202 -20.13 -23.89 -20.62
N PRO A 203 -20.77 -22.94 -21.33
CA PRO A 203 -20.74 -22.89 -22.79
C PRO A 203 -19.29 -22.88 -23.29
N HIS A 204 -18.95 -23.79 -24.21
CA HIS A 204 -17.57 -24.00 -24.63
C HIS A 204 -16.89 -22.72 -25.14
N TRP A 205 -17.65 -21.87 -25.84
CA TRP A 205 -17.19 -20.58 -26.37
C TRP A 205 -16.78 -19.55 -25.31
N LEU A 206 -17.25 -19.68 -24.07
CA LEU A 206 -16.88 -18.79 -22.96
C LEU A 206 -15.56 -19.19 -22.28
N LYS A 207 -15.14 -20.45 -22.39
CA LYS A 207 -13.88 -20.93 -21.79
C LYS A 207 -12.65 -20.11 -22.21
N PRO A 208 -12.38 -19.87 -23.51
CA PRO A 208 -11.21 -19.07 -23.90
C PRO A 208 -11.28 -17.62 -23.41
N LEU A 209 -12.47 -17.00 -23.37
CA LEU A 209 -12.65 -15.64 -22.86
C LEU A 209 -12.38 -15.54 -21.35
N VAL A 210 -12.83 -16.53 -20.58
CA VAL A 210 -12.55 -16.60 -19.14
C VAL A 210 -11.07 -16.92 -18.86
N ALA A 211 -10.46 -17.82 -19.65
CA ALA A 211 -9.04 -18.16 -19.52
C ALA A 211 -8.14 -16.97 -19.88
N ALA A 212 -8.43 -16.26 -20.98
CA ALA A 212 -7.73 -15.03 -21.35
C ALA A 212 -7.85 -13.96 -20.26
N PHE A 213 -9.05 -13.80 -19.69
CA PHE A 213 -9.30 -12.89 -18.58
C PHE A 213 -8.52 -13.26 -17.29
N ILE A 214 -8.42 -14.55 -16.95
CA ILE A 214 -7.62 -15.01 -15.79
C ILE A 214 -6.13 -14.81 -16.08
N SER A 215 -5.66 -15.10 -17.30
CA SER A 215 -4.26 -14.90 -17.71
C SER A 215 -3.84 -13.42 -17.64
N SER A 216 -4.71 -12.49 -18.06
CA SER A 216 -4.46 -11.05 -17.90
C SER A 216 -4.45 -10.58 -16.44
N MET A 217 -4.86 -11.43 -15.48
CA MET A 217 -4.77 -11.17 -14.05
C MET A 217 -3.44 -11.63 -13.42
N ASN A 218 -2.34 -11.86 -14.14
CA ASN A 218 -1.07 -12.17 -13.49
C ASN A 218 -0.46 -10.95 -12.75
N GLY A 219 -0.78 -10.81 -11.46
CA GLY A 219 -0.29 -9.72 -10.60
C GLY A 219 1.19 -9.85 -10.20
N GLN A 220 1.79 -11.02 -10.41
CA GLN A 220 3.21 -11.29 -10.20
C GLN A 220 4.04 -10.77 -11.38
N THR A 221 3.65 -11.09 -12.62
CA THR A 221 4.26 -10.52 -13.84
C THR A 221 4.15 -9.00 -13.87
N ALA A 222 2.99 -8.44 -13.49
CA ALA A 222 2.82 -6.99 -13.37
C ALA A 222 3.69 -6.33 -12.27
N TRP A 223 4.15 -7.10 -11.27
CA TRP A 223 5.15 -6.63 -10.31
C TRP A 223 6.57 -6.69 -10.87
N GLU A 224 6.91 -7.75 -11.61
CA GLU A 224 8.22 -7.92 -12.24
C GLU A 224 8.48 -6.79 -13.24
N GLN A 225 7.54 -6.54 -14.16
CA GLN A 225 7.58 -5.40 -15.09
C GLN A 225 7.69 -4.04 -14.38
N TYR A 226 6.98 -3.86 -13.25
CA TYR A 226 7.13 -2.66 -12.42
C TYR A 226 8.57 -2.55 -11.90
N ILE A 227 9.09 -3.56 -11.22
CA ILE A 227 10.45 -3.55 -10.67
C ILE A 227 11.52 -3.38 -11.75
N GLU A 228 11.35 -3.96 -12.93
CA GLU A 228 12.27 -3.78 -14.06
C GLU A 228 12.31 -2.31 -14.51
N SER A 229 11.16 -1.68 -14.69
CA SER A 229 11.02 -0.30 -15.19
C SER A 229 11.43 0.81 -14.21
N GLN A 230 11.51 0.55 -12.91
CA GLN A 230 11.80 1.61 -11.92
C GLN A 230 13.28 2.03 -11.86
N MET A 231 13.55 3.21 -11.29
CA MET A 231 14.91 3.62 -10.90
C MET A 231 15.39 2.82 -9.66
N PRO A 232 16.70 2.57 -9.47
CA PRO A 232 17.23 1.78 -8.35
C PRO A 232 16.70 2.19 -6.97
N LYS A 233 16.67 3.49 -6.67
CA LYS A 233 16.15 4.05 -5.40
C LYS A 233 14.69 3.70 -5.12
N ILE A 234 13.88 3.52 -6.17
CA ILE A 234 12.48 3.08 -6.04
C ILE A 234 12.44 1.55 -5.89
N LYS A 235 13.27 0.79 -6.60
CA LYS A 235 13.39 -0.68 -6.46
C LYS A 235 13.82 -1.09 -5.04
N GLU A 236 14.76 -0.36 -4.44
CA GLU A 236 15.23 -0.56 -3.05
C GLU A 236 14.10 -0.40 -2.04
N LYS A 237 13.23 0.58 -2.25
CA LYS A 237 12.08 0.90 -1.39
C LYS A 237 10.83 0.06 -1.69
N SER A 238 10.86 -0.74 -2.75
CA SER A 238 9.73 -1.53 -3.25
C SER A 238 9.82 -2.98 -2.80
N PHE A 239 8.84 -3.43 -2.01
CA PHE A 239 8.73 -4.79 -1.48
C PHE A 239 7.44 -5.44 -1.95
N ARG A 240 7.51 -6.75 -2.21
CA ARG A 240 6.33 -7.58 -2.48
C ARG A 240 6.25 -8.74 -1.51
N LEU A 241 5.11 -8.86 -0.85
CA LEU A 241 4.74 -10.07 -0.12
C LEU A 241 3.77 -10.85 -1.01
N ASN A 242 4.18 -12.00 -1.53
CA ASN A 242 3.31 -12.88 -2.30
C ASN A 242 3.57 -14.33 -1.90
N VAL A 243 2.53 -15.17 -1.85
CA VAL A 243 2.62 -16.53 -1.30
C VAL A 243 2.50 -17.57 -2.40
N GLU A 244 3.39 -18.55 -2.42
CA GLU A 244 3.33 -19.64 -3.39
C GLU A 244 2.36 -20.75 -2.94
N PHE A 245 1.43 -21.13 -3.82
CA PHE A 245 0.61 -22.32 -3.66
C PHE A 245 1.41 -23.57 -4.08
N ARG A 246 2.01 -24.24 -3.09
CA ARG A 246 2.97 -25.36 -3.28
C ARG A 246 2.42 -26.64 -3.92
N ASP A 247 1.10 -26.79 -4.01
CA ASP A 247 0.44 -27.82 -4.84
C ASP A 247 0.49 -27.49 -6.34
N GLY A 248 1.12 -26.36 -6.70
CA GLY A 248 1.40 -25.97 -8.08
C GLY A 248 0.20 -25.36 -8.80
N LYS A 249 -0.92 -25.10 -8.13
CA LYS A 249 -2.17 -24.61 -8.75
C LYS A 249 -2.86 -23.54 -7.91
N GLU A 250 -3.22 -22.44 -8.55
CA GLU A 250 -4.00 -21.37 -7.93
C GLU A 250 -5.48 -21.79 -7.73
N PRO A 251 -6.09 -21.46 -6.57
CA PRO A 251 -7.53 -21.58 -6.39
C PRO A 251 -8.31 -20.71 -7.41
N ALA A 252 -9.45 -21.21 -7.90
CA ALA A 252 -10.33 -20.42 -8.74
C ALA A 252 -10.89 -19.20 -7.96
N LEU A 253 -11.21 -18.12 -8.70
CA LEU A 253 -11.64 -16.83 -8.11
C LEU A 253 -12.95 -16.91 -7.28
N ASP A 254 -13.68 -18.03 -7.38
CA ASP A 254 -14.91 -18.36 -6.68
C ASP A 254 -14.82 -19.63 -5.80
N ALA A 255 -13.62 -20.17 -5.56
CA ALA A 255 -13.38 -21.32 -4.69
C ALA A 255 -13.50 -20.97 -3.20
N THR A 256 -14.72 -20.63 -2.76
CA THR A 256 -15.03 -20.25 -1.37
C THR A 256 -14.73 -21.38 -0.37
N ASP A 257 -14.85 -22.63 -0.80
CA ASP A 257 -14.45 -23.84 -0.09
C ASP A 257 -12.94 -23.90 0.21
N GLN A 258 -12.11 -23.24 -0.60
CA GLN A 258 -10.65 -23.22 -0.44
C GLN A 258 -10.13 -22.06 0.43
N ILE A 259 -11.00 -21.19 0.97
CA ILE A 259 -10.56 -20.04 1.80
C ILE A 259 -9.72 -20.50 3.00
N GLY A 260 -10.15 -21.53 3.74
CA GLY A 260 -9.40 -22.04 4.89
C GLY A 260 -8.03 -22.62 4.50
N ARG A 261 -7.89 -23.18 3.29
CA ARG A 261 -6.60 -23.60 2.72
C ARG A 261 -5.72 -22.37 2.43
N MET A 262 -6.26 -21.36 1.74
CA MET A 262 -5.51 -20.13 1.40
C MET A 262 -4.98 -19.43 2.65
N GLU A 263 -5.78 -19.37 3.71
CA GLU A 263 -5.39 -18.76 4.98
C GLU A 263 -4.31 -19.56 5.70
N LYS A 264 -4.42 -20.90 5.72
CA LYS A 264 -3.35 -21.76 6.23
C LYS A 264 -2.04 -21.51 5.46
N THR A 265 -2.10 -21.49 4.14
CA THR A 265 -0.95 -21.19 3.27
C THR A 265 -0.36 -19.80 3.55
N ALA A 266 -1.18 -18.78 3.82
CA ALA A 266 -0.72 -17.44 4.19
C ALA A 266 -0.12 -17.36 5.60
N HIS A 267 -0.63 -18.15 6.57
CA HIS A 267 -0.08 -18.22 7.93
C HIS A 267 1.23 -19.02 8.01
N GLU A 268 1.41 -20.04 7.17
CA GLU A 268 2.62 -20.85 7.09
C GLU A 268 3.72 -20.21 6.22
N ALA A 269 3.38 -19.14 5.49
CA ALA A 269 4.31 -18.40 4.64
C ALA A 269 5.42 -17.72 5.45
N LYS A 270 6.68 -18.00 5.10
CA LYS A 270 7.86 -17.31 5.62
C LYS A 270 8.44 -16.42 4.53
N PHE A 271 8.59 -15.13 4.83
CA PHE A 271 9.17 -14.16 3.92
C PHE A 271 10.60 -13.86 4.36
N GLN A 272 11.57 -14.18 3.52
CA GLN A 272 12.98 -13.88 3.73
C GLN A 272 13.38 -12.65 2.90
N ALA A 273 14.37 -11.90 3.38
CA ALA A 273 14.95 -10.81 2.60
C ALA A 273 15.79 -11.39 1.45
N VAL A 274 15.53 -10.97 0.21
CA VAL A 274 16.32 -11.38 -0.96
C VAL A 274 17.71 -10.74 -0.89
N GLU A 275 18.75 -11.56 -1.00
CA GLU A 275 20.14 -11.09 -1.07
C GLU A 275 20.38 -10.24 -2.32
N GLY A 276 21.28 -9.25 -2.24
CA GLY A 276 21.67 -8.43 -3.40
C GLY A 276 20.83 -7.16 -3.65
N LYS A 277 19.77 -6.88 -2.87
CA LYS A 277 19.27 -5.49 -2.77
C LYS A 277 20.27 -4.64 -1.99
N THR A 278 21.22 -4.04 -2.72
CA THR A 278 22.32 -3.23 -2.18
C THR A 278 21.82 -2.13 -1.27
N TRP A 279 22.41 -2.09 -0.09
CA TRP A 279 21.95 -1.33 1.07
C TRP A 279 22.82 -0.08 1.23
N PHE A 280 22.29 1.10 0.91
CA PHE A 280 22.93 2.36 1.34
C PHE A 280 22.88 2.57 2.88
N THR A 281 22.43 1.56 3.63
CA THR A 281 22.75 1.35 5.05
C THR A 281 23.15 -0.11 5.31
N ARG A 282 24.45 -0.41 5.25
CA ARG A 282 25.17 -1.36 6.13
C ARG A 282 24.39 -2.64 6.55
N GLU A 283 23.97 -3.42 5.56
CA GLU A 283 23.17 -4.66 5.73
C GLU A 283 21.82 -4.49 6.47
N PRO A 284 20.94 -5.52 6.51
CA PRO A 284 20.00 -5.62 7.62
C PRO A 284 20.83 -5.78 8.91
N ALA A 285 20.92 -4.73 9.72
CA ALA A 285 21.78 -4.64 10.91
C ALA A 285 21.53 -5.71 11.99
N SER A 286 20.55 -6.59 11.79
CA SER A 286 20.29 -7.79 12.57
C SER A 286 19.98 -8.97 11.67
N SER A 287 20.51 -10.14 12.02
CA SER A 287 20.15 -11.43 11.41
C SER A 287 18.64 -11.71 11.51
N VAL A 288 17.95 -11.16 12.51
CA VAL A 288 16.49 -11.26 12.71
C VAL A 288 15.70 -10.73 11.51
N TYR A 289 16.16 -9.67 10.84
CA TYR A 289 15.46 -9.12 9.67
C TYR A 289 15.75 -9.89 8.37
N ARG A 290 16.84 -10.66 8.31
CA ARG A 290 17.11 -11.55 7.18
C ARG A 290 16.14 -12.74 7.19
N SER A 291 15.88 -13.29 8.38
CA SER A 291 14.98 -14.43 8.58
C SER A 291 13.49 -14.06 8.64
N ASP A 292 13.14 -12.82 9.00
CA ASP A 292 11.76 -12.33 9.05
C ASP A 292 11.60 -10.95 8.38
N LEU A 293 11.23 -10.97 7.09
CA LEU A 293 10.92 -9.76 6.32
C LEU A 293 9.61 -9.09 6.77
N LEU A 294 8.64 -9.83 7.33
CA LEU A 294 7.39 -9.22 7.83
C LEU A 294 7.67 -8.33 9.04
N LEU A 295 8.52 -8.79 9.95
CA LEU A 295 8.94 -8.03 11.12
C LEU A 295 9.71 -6.76 10.71
N PHE A 296 10.63 -6.88 9.75
CA PHE A 296 11.32 -5.72 9.16
C PHE A 296 10.34 -4.70 8.57
N LEU A 297 9.38 -5.15 7.74
CA LEU A 297 8.41 -4.26 7.11
C LEU A 297 7.48 -3.60 8.14
N ALA A 298 7.07 -4.34 9.18
CA ALA A 298 6.27 -3.80 10.27
C ALA A 298 7.03 -2.72 11.04
N ASP A 299 8.31 -2.90 11.30
CA ASP A 299 9.16 -1.90 11.96
C ASP A 299 9.51 -0.73 11.02
N LYS A 300 9.63 -0.94 9.70
CA LYS A 300 9.81 0.16 8.71
C LYS A 300 8.55 1.02 8.55
N ILE A 301 7.37 0.42 8.63
CA ILE A 301 6.09 1.16 8.71
C ILE A 301 6.02 1.97 10.01
N CYS A 302 6.56 1.46 11.12
CA CYS A 302 6.61 2.22 12.37
C CYS A 302 7.65 3.35 12.31
N SER A 303 8.89 3.07 11.86
CA SER A 303 9.96 4.07 11.84
C SER A 303 9.66 5.24 10.90
N SER A 304 8.92 5.03 9.79
CA SER A 304 8.47 6.11 8.90
C SER A 304 7.41 7.04 9.52
N MET A 305 6.79 6.68 10.66
CA MET A 305 5.95 7.61 11.43
C MET A 305 6.79 8.63 12.22
N PHE A 306 8.10 8.41 12.37
CA PHE A 306 9.03 9.38 12.94
C PHE A 306 9.77 10.14 11.85
N PHE A 307 10.08 11.40 12.12
CA PHE A 307 10.81 12.30 11.23
C PHE A 307 11.75 13.19 12.05
N PHE A 308 12.83 13.70 11.46
CA PHE A 308 13.64 14.75 12.07
C PHE A 308 13.27 16.09 11.46
N GLN A 309 13.06 17.10 12.31
CA GLN A 309 12.90 18.48 11.89
C GLN A 309 14.09 19.31 12.37
N LEU A 310 14.86 19.80 11.40
CA LEU A 310 15.97 20.72 11.60
C LEU A 310 15.47 22.03 12.23
N THR A 311 16.29 22.63 13.10
CA THR A 311 16.04 23.93 13.74
C THR A 311 17.18 24.93 13.48
N SER A 312 18.44 24.52 13.63
CA SER A 312 19.60 25.29 13.18
C SER A 312 20.76 24.39 12.77
N ILE A 313 21.68 24.96 11.99
CA ILE A 313 23.01 24.40 11.73
C ILE A 313 24.00 25.51 12.07
N ASP A 314 24.86 25.27 13.05
CA ASP A 314 25.83 26.25 13.55
C ASP A 314 27.25 25.74 13.24
N GLU A 315 28.06 26.50 12.52
CA GLU A 315 29.48 26.16 12.31
C GLU A 315 30.26 26.37 13.61
N LEU A 316 30.90 25.32 14.13
CA LEU A 316 31.53 25.37 15.46
C LEU A 316 32.98 25.89 15.43
N ARG A 317 33.70 25.65 14.33
CA ARG A 317 35.13 25.99 14.10
C ARG A 317 35.41 26.00 12.59
N MET A 318 36.46 26.73 12.16
CA MET A 318 36.98 26.79 10.77
C MET A 318 37.55 25.47 10.21
N ASN A 319 37.04 24.32 10.68
CA ASN A 319 37.48 22.96 10.34
C ASN A 319 36.32 22.12 9.76
N ASP A 320 35.32 22.75 9.14
CA ASP A 320 34.15 22.09 8.54
C ASP A 320 33.34 21.21 9.51
N ILE A 321 33.24 21.61 10.78
CA ILE A 321 32.42 20.93 11.80
C ILE A 321 31.18 21.75 12.13
N TYR A 322 30.02 21.15 11.93
CA TYR A 322 28.72 21.78 12.09
C TYR A 322 27.94 21.11 13.23
N SER A 323 27.46 21.89 14.20
CA SER A 323 26.44 21.45 15.16
C SER A 323 25.08 21.50 14.47
N ILE A 324 24.38 20.38 14.44
CA ILE A 324 23.05 20.24 13.86
C ILE A 324 22.06 20.08 15.01
N LYS A 325 21.16 21.06 15.14
CA LYS A 325 20.13 21.11 16.19
C LYS A 325 18.75 20.92 15.59
N GLY A 326 17.92 20.11 16.26
CA GLY A 326 16.54 19.92 15.86
C GLY A 326 15.78 19.03 16.81
N TRP A 327 14.74 18.36 16.31
CA TRP A 327 13.97 17.41 17.10
C TRP A 327 13.45 16.25 16.26
N ILE A 328 13.39 15.06 16.86
CA ILE A 328 12.68 13.91 16.33
C ILE A 328 11.20 14.06 16.71
N GLY A 329 10.34 14.09 15.68
CA GLY A 329 8.89 14.17 15.78
C GLY A 329 8.19 12.86 15.45
N CYS A 330 6.89 12.81 15.70
CA CYS A 330 6.00 11.73 15.23
C CYS A 330 4.80 12.31 14.48
N GLN A 331 4.32 11.63 13.44
CA GLN A 331 3.20 12.09 12.60
C GLN A 331 1.84 12.06 13.32
N PHE A 332 1.68 11.25 14.37
CA PHE A 332 0.43 11.12 15.12
C PHE A 332 0.18 12.31 16.06
N GLN A 333 -1.07 12.76 16.15
CA GLN A 333 -1.49 13.82 17.07
C GLN A 333 -1.42 13.35 18.55
N PRO A 334 -1.34 14.28 19.52
CA PRO A 334 -1.09 13.93 20.93
C PRO A 334 -2.13 13.00 21.54
N ASN A 335 -3.39 13.18 21.13
CA ASN A 335 -4.56 12.45 21.65
C ASN A 335 -4.86 11.16 20.85
N GLU A 336 -4.05 10.82 19.83
CA GLU A 336 -4.24 9.57 19.07
C GLU A 336 -3.69 8.36 19.83
N PRO A 337 -4.49 7.29 20.04
CA PRO A 337 -4.01 6.03 20.61
C PRO A 337 -2.93 5.33 19.77
N ALA A 338 -2.63 5.83 18.56
CA ALA A 338 -1.50 5.40 17.76
C ALA A 338 -0.16 5.95 18.29
N LEU A 339 -0.11 7.20 18.76
CA LEU A 339 1.10 7.81 19.31
C LEU A 339 1.61 7.04 20.53
N ARG A 340 0.73 6.75 21.49
CA ARG A 340 1.10 5.97 22.68
C ARG A 340 1.65 4.58 22.29
N ARG A 341 0.93 3.83 21.45
CA ARG A 341 1.34 2.46 21.06
C ARG A 341 2.67 2.42 20.28
N ILE A 342 3.01 3.45 19.50
CA ILE A 342 4.31 3.49 18.83
C ILE A 342 5.44 3.90 19.79
N LEU A 343 5.20 4.87 20.67
CA LEU A 343 6.16 5.25 21.72
C LEU A 343 6.40 4.14 22.74
N ASP A 344 5.39 3.31 23.05
CA ASP A 344 5.54 2.13 23.90
C ASP A 344 6.47 1.09 23.26
N ARG A 345 6.39 0.90 21.93
CA ARG A 345 7.27 -0.01 21.15
C ARG A 345 8.68 0.53 20.93
N THR A 346 8.86 1.83 20.78
CA THR A 346 10.18 2.45 20.65
C THR A 346 10.93 2.32 21.98
N HIS A 347 12.11 1.71 22.00
CA HIS A 347 12.97 1.70 23.19
C HIS A 347 13.71 3.03 23.29
N TYR A 348 14.52 3.36 22.28
CA TYR A 348 15.32 4.58 22.17
C TYR A 348 15.57 4.93 20.69
N PHE A 349 16.15 6.09 20.41
CA PHE A 349 16.62 6.47 19.07
C PHE A 349 18.14 6.39 19.00
N LYS A 350 18.70 6.09 17.82
CA LYS A 350 20.14 6.22 17.55
C LYS A 350 20.36 7.39 16.62
N VAL A 351 21.28 8.28 16.97
CA VAL A 351 21.69 9.44 16.15
C VAL A 351 23.19 9.35 15.94
N LYS A 352 23.64 9.15 14.69
CA LYS A 352 25.05 8.81 14.36
C LYS A 352 25.63 7.60 15.13
N GLY A 353 24.75 6.73 15.66
CA GLY A 353 25.11 5.58 16.49
C GLY A 353 24.89 5.81 18.00
N ASP A 354 24.88 7.06 18.46
CA ASP A 354 24.70 7.42 19.86
C ASP A 354 23.26 7.23 20.33
N ARG A 355 23.10 6.69 21.54
CA ARG A 355 21.80 6.36 22.14
C ARG A 355 21.14 7.63 22.70
N GLN A 356 20.00 7.99 22.11
CA GLN A 356 19.14 9.08 22.54
C GLN A 356 17.89 8.51 23.21
N GLU A 357 17.78 8.70 24.52
CA GLU A 357 16.65 8.19 25.30
C GLU A 357 15.35 8.93 24.98
N LYS A 358 14.25 8.18 24.88
CA LYS A 358 12.92 8.79 24.97
C LYS A 358 12.73 9.28 26.41
N LYS A 359 12.75 10.60 26.63
CA LYS A 359 12.28 11.16 27.91
C LYS A 359 10.82 10.73 28.10
N THR A 360 10.42 10.43 29.33
CA THR A 360 9.05 9.99 29.66
C THR A 360 8.03 10.99 29.11
N PHE A 361 7.38 10.64 28.00
CA PHE A 361 6.38 11.49 27.36
C PHE A 361 5.09 11.43 28.18
N GLN A 362 4.88 12.42 29.03
CA GLN A 362 3.58 12.61 29.68
C GLN A 362 2.58 13.07 28.62
N ALA A 363 1.59 12.23 28.35
CA ALA A 363 0.55 12.53 27.37
C ALA A 363 -0.28 13.74 27.83
N GLY A 364 -0.37 14.72 26.95
CA GLY A 364 -1.18 15.94 27.09
C GLY A 364 -1.32 16.59 25.71
N ASN A 365 -1.81 17.82 25.62
CA ASN A 365 -2.09 18.50 24.34
C ASN A 365 -0.83 18.93 23.53
N ARG A 366 0.32 18.26 23.66
CA ARG A 366 1.58 18.61 22.98
C ARG A 366 2.07 17.48 22.08
N CYS A 367 2.48 17.80 20.85
CA CYS A 367 3.06 16.82 19.93
C CYS A 367 4.35 16.21 20.50
N PHE A 368 4.60 14.94 20.19
CA PHE A 368 5.87 14.31 20.54
C PHE A 368 7.04 15.03 19.84
N ARG A 369 7.99 15.50 20.65
CA ARG A 369 9.24 16.13 20.22
C ARG A 369 10.37 15.70 21.14
N LEU A 370 11.36 15.00 20.61
CA LEU A 370 12.61 14.71 21.30
C LEU A 370 13.69 15.64 20.74
N PRO A 371 14.13 16.69 21.45
CA PRO A 371 15.22 17.55 20.98
C PRO A 371 16.51 16.72 20.87
N ILE A 372 17.24 16.92 19.77
CA ILE A 372 18.55 16.32 19.53
C ILE A 372 19.53 17.37 19.02
N GLU A 373 20.79 17.22 19.42
CA GLU A 373 21.93 17.98 18.92
C GLU A 373 23.06 16.99 18.64
N PHE A 374 23.72 17.12 17.50
CA PHE A 374 24.84 16.27 17.11
C PHE A 374 25.77 17.00 16.16
N ASN A 375 27.05 16.62 16.15
CA ASN A 375 28.05 17.23 15.27
C ASN A 375 28.26 16.41 14.00
N GLN A 376 28.40 17.09 12.87
CA GLN A 376 28.69 16.52 11.56
C GLN A 376 29.90 17.22 10.94
N GLN A 377 30.85 16.43 10.43
CA GLN A 377 31.92 16.95 9.59
C GLN A 377 31.46 16.96 8.11
N PHE A 378 31.92 17.90 7.30
CA PHE A 378 31.48 18.01 5.90
C PHE A 378 31.68 16.72 5.08
N ASN A 379 32.81 16.03 5.26
CA ASN A 379 33.15 14.79 4.56
C ASN A 379 32.78 13.49 5.32
N ASP A 380 32.00 13.58 6.40
CA ASP A 380 31.59 12.42 7.19
C ASP A 380 30.57 11.55 6.43
N VAL A 381 30.41 10.30 6.87
CA VAL A 381 29.38 9.36 6.39
C VAL A 381 27.97 10.01 6.47
N PRO A 382 27.02 9.68 5.55
CA PRO A 382 25.64 10.12 5.65
C PRO A 382 25.06 9.95 7.05
N ILE A 383 24.39 11.00 7.54
CA ILE A 383 23.79 11.04 8.86
C ILE A 383 22.73 9.93 8.94
N SER A 384 22.85 9.05 9.93
CA SER A 384 21.82 8.07 10.25
C SER A 384 21.06 8.48 11.52
N ILE A 385 19.73 8.46 11.43
CA ILE A 385 18.83 8.54 12.57
C ILE A 385 17.87 7.34 12.51
N GLU A 386 17.86 6.54 13.57
CA GLU A 386 17.17 5.24 13.61
C GLU A 386 16.30 5.11 14.85
N VAL A 387 15.22 4.34 14.75
CA VAL A 387 14.44 3.88 15.91
C VAL A 387 14.91 2.48 16.29
N TYR A 388 15.13 2.24 17.58
CA TYR A 388 15.40 0.92 18.13
C TYR A 388 14.14 0.33 18.77
N PHE A 389 13.74 -0.86 18.30
CA PHE A 389 12.55 -1.61 18.75
C PHE A 389 12.90 -2.86 19.61
N GLY A 390 14.12 -2.93 20.16
CA GLY A 390 14.60 -4.07 20.95
C GLY A 390 15.27 -5.17 20.12
N VAL A 391 16.00 -6.11 20.74
CA VAL A 391 16.55 -7.32 20.08
C VAL A 391 17.28 -7.05 18.73
N ASN A 392 18.20 -6.09 18.72
CA ASN A 392 18.94 -5.62 17.52
C ASN A 392 18.08 -5.03 16.38
N ARG A 393 16.79 -4.79 16.59
CA ARG A 393 15.85 -4.21 15.61
C ARG A 393 15.99 -2.70 15.53
N SER A 394 16.95 -2.23 14.74
CA SER A 394 17.17 -0.81 14.41
C SER A 394 16.64 -0.52 13.00
N VAL A 395 15.88 0.56 12.79
CA VAL A 395 15.42 0.96 11.45
C VAL A 395 15.50 2.48 11.25
N PRO A 396 16.06 2.99 10.13
CA PRO A 396 16.06 4.41 9.83
C PRO A 396 14.65 5.03 9.79
N ILE A 397 14.53 6.23 10.36
CA ILE A 397 13.30 7.04 10.36
C ILE A 397 12.96 7.58 8.95
N SER A 398 11.82 8.24 8.81
CA SER A 398 11.45 8.91 7.55
C SER A 398 12.53 9.90 7.13
N GLY A 399 12.99 9.80 5.89
CA GLY A 399 14.02 10.67 5.33
C GLY A 399 15.48 10.27 5.57
N PHE A 400 15.76 9.22 6.36
CA PHE A 400 17.14 8.83 6.73
C PHE A 400 17.56 7.45 6.14
N PRO A 401 18.87 7.23 5.85
CA PRO A 401 20.00 8.15 6.05
C PRO A 401 19.96 9.36 5.11
N MET A 402 20.68 10.41 5.46
CA MET A 402 20.68 11.68 4.75
C MET A 402 22.11 12.20 4.56
N ALA A 403 22.45 12.65 3.36
CA ALA A 403 23.72 13.30 3.10
C ALA A 403 23.74 14.71 3.72
N PHE A 404 24.94 15.19 4.02
CA PHE A 404 25.19 16.55 4.47
C PHE A 404 25.95 17.28 3.36
N GLU A 405 25.42 18.40 2.87
CA GLU A 405 26.07 19.20 1.83
C GLU A 405 26.23 20.64 2.31
N VAL A 406 27.40 21.22 2.04
CA VAL A 406 27.66 22.65 2.17
C VAL A 406 27.58 23.24 0.77
N CYS A 407 26.59 24.10 0.53
CA CYS A 407 26.42 24.72 -0.78
C CYS A 407 27.35 25.93 -0.89
N GLY A 408 28.49 25.75 -1.55
CA GLY A 408 29.39 26.84 -1.93
C GLY A 408 28.72 27.81 -2.90
N SER A 409 28.93 29.10 -2.69
CA SER A 409 28.35 30.17 -3.50
C SER A 409 28.98 30.24 -4.89
N PHE A 410 28.15 30.27 -5.95
CA PHE A 410 28.48 31.08 -7.11
C PHE A 410 28.00 32.51 -6.84
N LEU A 411 28.86 33.51 -7.08
CA LEU A 411 28.58 34.96 -6.99
C LEU A 411 28.23 35.50 -5.58
N ASN A 412 29.24 35.69 -4.71
CA ASN A 412 29.26 36.61 -3.56
C ASN A 412 28.04 36.62 -2.60
N LEU A 413 27.40 35.48 -2.39
CA LEU A 413 26.38 35.28 -1.35
C LEU A 413 26.96 34.43 -0.20
N PRO A 414 26.36 34.48 1.02
CA PRO A 414 26.86 33.70 2.15
C PRO A 414 26.89 32.20 1.86
N VAL A 415 27.83 31.48 2.49
CA VAL A 415 27.86 30.01 2.47
C VAL A 415 26.74 29.49 3.37
N TYR A 416 25.98 28.51 2.87
CA TYR A 416 24.90 27.87 3.63
C TYR A 416 25.07 26.35 3.67
N ALA A 417 25.07 25.78 4.87
CA ALA A 417 25.01 24.33 5.08
C ALA A 417 23.55 23.82 4.98
N CYS A 418 23.34 22.64 4.41
CA CYS A 418 22.02 22.07 4.20
C CYS A 418 22.01 20.54 4.36
N LEU A 419 20.89 20.01 4.83
CA LEU A 419 20.62 18.56 4.90
C LEU A 419 19.92 18.09 3.62
N LYS A 420 20.45 17.04 2.97
CA LYS A 420 19.98 16.61 1.65
C LYS A 420 19.88 15.10 1.54
N MET A 421 18.73 14.61 1.08
CA MET A 421 18.57 13.18 0.79
C MET A 421 19.30 12.81 -0.51
N ASP A 422 19.94 11.64 -0.48
CA ASP A 422 21.08 11.25 -1.33
C ASP A 422 20.87 11.35 -2.86
N LEU A 423 21.96 11.58 -3.60
CA LEU A 423 22.05 12.19 -4.93
C LEU A 423 21.66 11.27 -6.11
N GLN A 424 20.83 11.80 -7.01
CA GLN A 424 20.78 11.45 -8.45
C GLN A 424 20.10 12.58 -9.22
N ASP A 425 19.10 13.22 -8.59
CA ASP A 425 18.32 14.32 -9.16
C ASP A 425 19.14 15.61 -9.40
N LEU A 426 20.32 15.73 -8.78
CA LEU A 426 21.08 16.99 -8.74
C LEU A 426 21.58 17.45 -10.12
N LYS A 427 21.82 16.54 -11.07
CA LYS A 427 22.27 16.89 -12.43
C LYS A 427 21.12 17.29 -13.38
N THR A 428 19.87 16.98 -13.01
CA THR A 428 18.68 17.35 -13.79
C THR A 428 17.94 18.52 -13.16
N TYR A 429 17.94 18.62 -11.83
CA TYR A 429 17.26 19.69 -11.10
C TYR A 429 17.98 21.05 -11.18
N TRP A 430 19.32 21.04 -11.29
CA TRP A 430 20.12 22.28 -11.30
C TRP A 430 20.05 23.06 -12.62
N ASP A 431 19.71 22.39 -13.72
CA ASP A 431 19.51 23.04 -15.03
C ASP A 431 18.10 23.69 -15.14
N ASP A 432 17.09 23.17 -14.42
CA ASP A 432 15.68 23.54 -14.62
C ASP A 432 15.09 24.56 -13.62
N ASN A 433 15.60 24.71 -12.39
CA ASN A 433 14.91 25.47 -11.34
C ASN A 433 15.81 26.45 -10.56
N LYS A 434 15.91 27.69 -11.05
CA LYS A 434 16.73 28.76 -10.45
C LYS A 434 16.04 29.64 -9.40
N GLU A 435 14.73 29.49 -9.15
CA GLU A 435 13.99 30.38 -8.26
C GLU A 435 13.02 29.65 -7.32
N ASN A 436 12.90 30.19 -6.09
CA ASN A 436 11.94 29.86 -5.02
C ASN A 436 12.24 28.62 -4.13
N LEU A 437 12.97 28.88 -3.03
CA LEU A 437 13.03 28.00 -1.86
C LEU A 437 11.84 28.26 -0.91
N GLY A 438 10.85 27.35 -0.94
CA GLY A 438 9.72 27.33 0.01
C GLY A 438 9.72 26.07 0.87
N VAL A 439 9.71 26.22 2.20
CA VAL A 439 9.72 25.09 3.15
C VAL A 439 8.37 24.37 3.17
N ALA A 440 8.33 23.13 2.67
CA ALA A 440 7.14 22.28 2.70
C ALA A 440 7.11 21.39 3.95
N VAL A 441 6.11 21.58 4.82
CA VAL A 441 5.86 20.73 6.00
C VAL A 441 5.07 19.48 5.59
N PRO A 442 5.52 18.25 5.90
CA PRO A 442 4.77 17.04 5.54
C PRO A 442 3.47 16.90 6.34
N ARG A 443 2.34 16.71 5.65
CA ARG A 443 1.08 16.18 6.23
C ARG A 443 0.86 14.75 5.75
N THR A 444 0.84 13.78 6.67
CA THR A 444 0.42 12.37 6.51
C THR A 444 0.44 11.80 5.07
N ASN A 445 1.59 11.27 4.64
CA ASN A 445 1.85 10.87 3.24
C ASN A 445 1.62 9.38 2.91
N THR A 446 0.77 8.66 3.64
CA THR A 446 0.46 7.25 3.28
C THR A 446 -0.84 7.14 2.50
N ILE A 447 -0.74 6.85 1.19
CA ILE A 447 -1.88 6.35 0.40
C ILE A 447 -1.95 4.83 0.56
N ILE A 448 -3.14 4.31 0.87
CA ILE A 448 -3.45 2.89 0.64
C ILE A 448 -4.04 2.81 -0.77
N TRP A 449 -3.17 2.50 -1.72
CA TRP A 449 -3.57 1.72 -2.87
C TRP A 449 -3.60 0.28 -2.45
N GLY A 450 -4.47 -0.49 -3.05
CA GLY A 450 -4.44 -1.89 -2.71
C GLY A 450 -5.60 -2.65 -3.24
N SER A 451 -5.31 -3.91 -3.51
CA SER A 451 -6.32 -4.89 -3.79
C SER A 451 -6.25 -6.17 -2.90
N SER A 452 -6.52 -7.43 -3.31
CA SER A 452 -6.89 -8.61 -2.47
C SER A 452 -5.84 -9.59 -1.91
N ALA A 453 -5.92 -9.82 -0.58
CA ALA A 453 -5.33 -10.87 0.29
C ALA A 453 -4.47 -10.38 1.49
N VAL A 454 -4.56 -11.14 2.59
CA VAL A 454 -4.23 -10.75 3.97
C VAL A 454 -3.49 -11.86 4.70
N ALA A 455 -2.66 -11.51 5.70
CA ALA A 455 -2.26 -12.39 6.78
C ALA A 455 -2.49 -11.70 8.14
N GLU A 456 -2.95 -12.44 9.15
CA GLU A 456 -3.19 -11.92 10.51
C GLU A 456 -1.99 -12.16 11.43
N LEU A 457 -1.55 -11.11 12.13
CA LEU A 457 -0.44 -11.14 13.08
C LEU A 457 -0.99 -11.06 14.52
N LYS A 458 -1.04 -12.21 15.20
CA LYS A 458 -1.05 -12.22 16.67
C LYS A 458 0.39 -12.07 17.16
N VAL A 459 0.75 -10.87 17.58
CA VAL A 459 1.90 -10.68 18.48
C VAL A 459 1.39 -10.94 19.88
N SER A 460 1.71 -12.11 20.44
CA SER A 460 1.60 -12.33 21.89
C SER A 460 2.53 -11.34 22.61
N CYS A 461 2.07 -10.82 23.76
CA CYS A 461 2.77 -9.83 24.56
C CYS A 461 4.14 -10.32 25.06
#